data_AF-A0ABD3QRF6-F1
#
_entry.id   AF-A0ABD3QRF6-F1
#
_cell.length_a   1.000
_cell.length_b   1.000
_cell.length_c   1.000
_cell.angle_alpha   90.00
_cell.angle_beta   90.00
_cell.angle_gamma   90.00
#
_symmetry.space_group_name_H-M   'P 1'
#
loop_
_entity.id
_entity.type
_entity.pdbx_description
1 polymer ?
#
loop_
_entity_poly.entity_id
_entity_poly.type
_entity_poly.pdbx_seq_one_letter_code
_entity_poly.pdbx_strand_id
1 'polypeptide(L)'
;MKKSTLTRSPTTVSDELLSSSPTAPGRSALPSLRNFPLPPLHCTSSHRSSRSFCTTNVPVDSTLSASNDLCAKSSQRRDSYTARSLYCDHRHQGQHVSFSNNLGSDLDTQTTMVISLPWTDAQGINAKYTGAVNCLIQPHGFGFLQYNDGSVFSSVWCNGNPKILRLGDTGAAYDMVFEPDQSKALQRVANLRTHDFAFVYRSNHTWTYSIIADRPVEGDGPEASIRFVLDESGNTKTLKKKHWARYVRLVNTNPLRTLLSESSVVNEVDIK
;
A
#
# COMPACT_ATOMS: atom_id res chain seq x y z
N MET A 1 -28.18 52.04 13.55
CA MET A 1 -29.30 51.13 13.22
C MET A 1 -29.03 49.78 13.87
N LYS A 2 -29.83 49.40 14.87
CA LYS A 2 -29.67 48.19 15.68
C LYS A 2 -30.24 46.99 14.91
N LYS A 3 -29.45 45.93 14.67
CA LYS A 3 -29.95 44.66 14.12
C LYS A 3 -30.06 43.64 15.24
N SER A 4 -31.28 43.14 15.43
CA SER A 4 -31.75 42.25 16.47
C SER A 4 -31.36 40.80 16.21
N THR A 5 -30.87 40.16 17.27
CA THR A 5 -30.56 38.73 17.37
C THR A 5 -31.85 37.93 17.57
N LEU A 6 -32.10 36.92 16.74
CA LEU A 6 -33.22 36.00 16.87
C LEU A 6 -32.70 34.63 17.31
N THR A 7 -32.92 34.33 18.59
CA THR A 7 -32.63 33.07 19.26
C THR A 7 -33.76 32.08 18.96
N ARG A 8 -33.49 30.93 18.35
CA ARG A 8 -34.42 29.79 18.27
C ARG A 8 -33.92 28.68 19.19
N SER A 9 -34.80 28.29 20.11
CA SER A 9 -34.67 27.17 21.04
C SER A 9 -34.86 25.81 20.33
N PRO A 10 -34.20 24.75 20.79
CA PRO A 10 -34.40 23.40 20.26
C PRO A 10 -35.58 22.71 20.96
N THR A 11 -36.46 22.10 20.16
CA THR A 11 -37.55 21.23 20.60
C THR A 11 -37.00 19.83 20.82
N THR A 12 -37.02 19.37 22.06
CA THR A 12 -36.72 17.99 22.47
C THR A 12 -37.95 17.13 22.17
N VAL A 13 -37.80 16.15 21.28
CA VAL A 13 -38.79 15.08 21.09
C VAL A 13 -38.14 13.79 21.58
N SER A 14 -38.66 13.28 22.68
CA SER A 14 -38.31 12.00 23.26
C SER A 14 -39.14 10.92 22.58
N ASP A 15 -38.51 10.03 21.82
CA ASP A 15 -39.14 8.79 21.34
C ASP A 15 -38.57 7.60 22.14
N GLU A 16 -39.39 7.09 23.05
CA GLU A 16 -39.29 5.77 23.63
C GLU A 16 -39.79 4.74 22.61
N LEU A 17 -38.93 3.83 22.13
CA LEU A 17 -39.38 2.57 21.55
C LEU A 17 -38.46 1.40 21.93
N LEU A 18 -38.95 0.64 22.92
CA LEU A 18 -39.03 -0.82 23.00
C LEU A 18 -37.76 -1.65 22.68
N SER A 19 -37.12 -2.07 23.78
CA SER A 19 -36.20 -3.21 23.85
C SER A 19 -36.97 -4.53 23.70
N SER A 20 -36.77 -5.21 22.58
CA SER A 20 -37.11 -6.63 22.41
C SER A 20 -35.82 -7.44 22.26
N SER A 21 -35.47 -8.15 23.33
CA SER A 21 -34.32 -9.07 23.39
C SER A 21 -34.61 -10.36 22.60
N PRO A 22 -33.74 -10.79 21.67
CA PRO A 22 -33.87 -12.08 21.03
C PRO A 22 -33.32 -13.20 21.91
N THR A 23 -34.17 -14.19 22.17
CA THR A 23 -33.88 -15.47 22.81
C THR A 23 -32.84 -16.25 22.01
N ALA A 24 -31.70 -16.57 22.63
CA ALA A 24 -30.63 -17.36 22.02
C ALA A 24 -31.04 -18.84 21.83
N PRO A 25 -30.85 -19.44 20.64
CA PRO A 25 -31.03 -20.87 20.44
C PRO A 25 -29.88 -21.69 21.03
N GLY A 26 -30.24 -22.89 21.50
CA GLY A 26 -29.44 -23.76 22.34
C GLY A 26 -28.06 -24.16 21.82
N ARG A 27 -27.13 -24.26 22.77
CA ARG A 27 -25.78 -24.80 22.60
C ARG A 27 -25.86 -26.30 22.31
N SER A 28 -25.63 -26.68 21.06
CA SER A 28 -25.25 -28.05 20.69
C SER A 28 -23.80 -28.33 21.12
N ALA A 29 -23.63 -29.46 21.80
CA ALA A 29 -22.37 -29.94 22.37
C ALA A 29 -21.26 -30.10 21.31
N LEU A 30 -20.09 -29.56 21.61
CA LEU A 30 -18.86 -29.76 20.82
C LEU A 30 -18.26 -31.14 21.12
N PRO A 31 -17.79 -31.88 20.10
CA PRO A 31 -17.04 -33.11 20.33
C PRO A 31 -15.65 -32.82 20.90
N SER A 32 -15.28 -33.61 21.90
CA SER A 32 -13.98 -33.61 22.57
C SER A 32 -12.84 -33.83 21.56
N LEU A 33 -12.03 -32.79 21.33
CA LEU A 33 -10.79 -32.88 20.57
C LEU A 33 -9.76 -33.64 21.39
N ARG A 34 -9.47 -34.87 20.97
CA ARG A 34 -8.36 -35.68 21.47
C ARG A 34 -7.02 -35.12 20.98
N ASN A 35 -6.15 -34.86 21.94
CA ASN A 35 -4.68 -34.84 21.91
C ASN A 35 -4.01 -35.08 20.54
N PHE A 36 -3.54 -34.00 19.93
CA PHE A 36 -2.45 -34.05 18.95
C PHE A 36 -1.10 -33.85 19.66
N PRO A 37 -0.09 -34.70 19.42
CA PRO A 37 1.25 -34.50 19.95
C PRO A 37 1.92 -33.30 19.26
N LEU A 38 2.41 -32.35 20.07
CA LEU A 38 3.19 -31.21 19.61
C LEU A 38 4.57 -31.67 19.10
N PRO A 39 5.07 -31.12 17.97
CA PRO A 39 6.44 -31.36 17.53
C PRO A 39 7.46 -30.64 18.44
N PRO A 40 8.69 -31.19 18.58
CA PRO A 40 9.71 -30.66 19.45
C PRO A 40 10.21 -29.28 18.99
N LEU A 41 10.18 -28.32 19.91
CA LEU A 41 10.77 -27.00 19.73
C LEU A 41 12.30 -27.12 19.82
N HIS A 42 12.98 -26.95 18.70
CA HIS A 42 14.42 -26.72 18.68
C HIS A 42 14.71 -25.28 19.12
N CYS A 43 15.15 -25.13 20.37
CA CYS A 43 15.79 -23.92 20.87
C CYS A 43 17.14 -23.71 20.17
N THR A 44 17.25 -22.69 19.32
CA THR A 44 18.56 -22.16 18.93
C THR A 44 18.91 -20.97 19.82
N SER A 45 20.00 -21.14 20.55
CA SER A 45 20.52 -20.22 21.54
C SER A 45 21.08 -18.95 20.90
N SER A 46 20.57 -17.81 21.38
CA SER A 46 21.33 -16.63 21.86
C SER A 46 22.73 -16.35 21.28
N HIS A 47 22.85 -15.24 20.55
CA HIS A 47 24.01 -14.35 20.66
C HIS A 47 23.54 -12.93 21.02
N ARG A 48 23.64 -12.63 22.32
CA ARG A 48 23.41 -11.31 22.91
C ARG A 48 24.71 -10.51 22.76
N SER A 49 24.77 -9.59 21.80
CA SER A 49 25.89 -8.67 21.65
C SER A 49 25.64 -7.44 22.52
N SER A 50 26.27 -7.44 23.69
CA SER A 50 26.30 -6.33 24.63
C SER A 50 27.00 -5.12 24.00
N ARG A 51 26.28 -4.02 23.80
CA ARG A 51 26.91 -2.71 23.56
C ARG A 51 26.86 -1.88 24.84
N SER A 52 28.08 -1.59 25.30
CA SER A 52 28.43 -0.74 26.43
C SER A 52 27.93 0.69 26.23
N PHE A 53 27.34 1.25 27.28
CA PHE A 53 27.07 2.68 27.40
C PHE A 53 28.37 3.40 27.76
N CYS A 54 28.75 4.40 26.96
CA CYS A 54 29.75 5.39 27.34
C CYS A 54 29.01 6.74 27.45
N THR A 55 28.74 7.16 28.68
CA THR A 55 28.34 8.52 29.02
C THR A 55 29.59 9.38 29.13
N THR A 56 29.67 10.44 28.33
CA THR A 56 30.59 11.57 28.57
C THR A 56 29.80 12.87 28.50
N ASN A 57 29.63 13.48 29.67
CA ASN A 57 29.25 14.87 29.85
C ASN A 57 30.45 15.76 29.50
N VAL A 58 30.27 16.77 28.66
CA VAL A 58 31.18 17.93 28.53
C VAL A 58 30.32 19.18 28.29
N PRO A 59 30.69 20.36 28.85
CA PRO A 59 29.82 21.51 28.99
C PRO A 59 29.78 22.43 27.77
N VAL A 60 28.78 23.30 27.81
CA VAL A 60 28.52 24.45 26.95
C VAL A 60 29.68 25.44 27.06
N ASP A 61 30.28 25.84 25.93
CA ASP A 61 30.70 27.22 25.78
C ASP A 61 30.74 27.68 24.31
N SER A 62 30.51 28.98 24.16
CA SER A 62 30.10 29.65 22.94
C SER A 62 31.27 30.45 22.38
N THR A 63 31.75 30.20 21.17
CA THR A 63 32.52 31.19 20.40
C THR A 63 32.47 30.93 18.91
N LEU A 64 32.12 31.99 18.18
CA LEU A 64 32.18 32.16 16.73
C LEU A 64 33.63 32.10 16.23
N SER A 65 33.87 31.35 15.15
CA SER A 65 34.77 31.78 14.07
C SER A 65 34.53 30.96 12.81
N ALA A 66 34.46 31.69 11.69
CA ALA A 66 34.40 31.16 10.35
C ALA A 66 35.74 30.53 9.96
N SER A 67 35.71 29.42 9.21
CA SER A 67 36.77 29.03 8.29
C SER A 67 36.22 28.01 7.29
N ASN A 68 36.40 28.34 6.01
CA ASN A 68 36.22 27.44 4.88
C ASN A 68 37.24 26.30 4.98
N ASP A 69 36.83 25.05 4.74
CA ASP A 69 37.74 24.07 4.15
C ASP A 69 36.98 23.00 3.36
N LEU A 70 37.46 22.85 2.13
CA LEU A 70 37.13 21.82 1.16
C LEU A 70 37.63 20.47 1.70
N CYS A 71 36.77 19.44 1.76
CA CYS A 71 37.23 18.08 1.99
C CYS A 71 36.70 17.11 0.92
N ALA A 72 37.64 16.32 0.44
CA ALA A 72 37.62 15.52 -0.77
C ALA A 72 36.89 14.18 -0.62
N LYS A 73 36.38 13.72 -1.76
CA LYS A 73 36.37 12.34 -2.28
C LYS A 73 36.61 11.18 -1.27
N SER A 74 35.57 10.39 -1.05
CA SER A 74 35.62 8.92 -0.89
C SER A 74 34.30 8.39 -1.48
N SER A 75 34.21 7.57 -2.53
CA SER A 75 34.90 6.33 -2.90
C SER A 75 34.89 5.30 -1.78
N GLN A 76 33.78 4.55 -1.68
CA GLN A 76 33.81 3.12 -1.38
C GLN A 76 32.43 2.47 -1.58
N ARG A 77 32.44 1.54 -2.54
CA ARG A 77 31.76 0.22 -2.58
C ARG A 77 30.43 0.08 -1.85
N ARG A 78 29.38 -0.25 -2.62
CA ARG A 78 28.34 -1.15 -2.12
C ARG A 78 28.10 -2.29 -3.09
N ASP A 79 28.08 -3.46 -2.48
CA ASP A 79 28.05 -4.78 -3.05
C ASP A 79 26.71 -5.06 -3.71
N SER A 80 26.79 -5.61 -4.93
CA SER A 80 25.67 -6.10 -5.70
C SER A 80 25.23 -7.45 -5.16
N TYR A 81 24.04 -7.49 -4.55
CA TYR A 81 23.33 -8.73 -4.24
C TYR A 81 22.74 -9.31 -5.54
N THR A 82 23.42 -10.28 -6.12
CA THR A 82 22.89 -11.10 -7.21
C THR A 82 21.99 -12.17 -6.61
N ALA A 83 20.68 -11.94 -6.60
CA ALA A 83 19.71 -13.00 -6.35
C ALA A 83 19.73 -13.96 -7.55
N ARG A 84 20.21 -15.18 -7.33
CA ARG A 84 20.10 -16.30 -8.27
C ARG A 84 18.62 -16.65 -8.44
N SER A 85 18.03 -16.18 -9.53
CA SER A 85 16.77 -16.72 -10.05
C SER A 85 17.08 -18.05 -10.72
N LEU A 86 16.62 -19.15 -10.10
CA LEU A 86 16.65 -20.49 -10.67
C LEU A 86 15.31 -20.74 -11.38
N TYR A 87 15.22 -20.38 -12.66
CA TYR A 87 14.20 -20.92 -13.56
C TYR A 87 14.82 -21.32 -14.91
N CYS A 88 14.67 -22.61 -15.18
CA CYS A 88 14.70 -23.39 -16.41
C CYS A 88 15.25 -22.72 -17.70
N ASP A 89 16.45 -23.14 -18.09
CA ASP A 89 17.03 -22.98 -19.41
C ASP A 89 16.32 -23.93 -20.41
N HIS A 90 15.58 -23.36 -21.36
CA HIS A 90 15.14 -24.05 -22.58
C HIS A 90 15.67 -23.25 -23.79
N ARG A 91 16.89 -23.59 -24.20
CA ARG A 91 17.50 -23.15 -25.45
C ARG A 91 16.70 -23.65 -26.65
N HIS A 92 16.06 -22.74 -27.37
CA HIS A 92 15.87 -22.86 -28.80
C HIS A 92 16.83 -21.88 -29.51
N GLN A 93 17.76 -22.43 -30.28
CA GLN A 93 18.56 -21.68 -31.24
C GLN A 93 17.66 -21.30 -32.43
N GLY A 94 17.52 -20.00 -32.70
CA GLY A 94 16.74 -19.51 -33.83
C GLY A 94 17.11 -18.07 -34.17
N GLN A 95 17.85 -17.93 -35.27
CA GLN A 95 18.04 -16.79 -36.18
C GLN A 95 17.99 -15.35 -35.62
N HIS A 96 19.15 -14.69 -35.73
CA HIS A 96 19.39 -13.30 -35.41
C HIS A 96 18.82 -12.39 -36.51
N VAL A 97 17.60 -11.92 -36.33
CA VAL A 97 17.02 -10.80 -37.09
C VAL A 97 17.35 -9.50 -36.36
N SER A 98 18.17 -8.67 -36.98
CA SER A 98 18.58 -7.36 -36.47
C SER A 98 17.42 -6.37 -36.61
N PHE A 99 16.61 -6.21 -35.57
CA PHE A 99 15.63 -5.13 -35.49
C PHE A 99 16.31 -3.86 -34.94
N SER A 100 16.11 -2.76 -35.65
CA SER A 100 16.68 -1.45 -35.34
C SER A 100 16.17 -0.92 -33.99
N ASN A 101 17.10 -0.67 -33.08
CA ASN A 101 16.85 -0.20 -31.71
C ASN A 101 16.49 1.30 -31.70
N ASN A 102 15.19 1.59 -31.76
CA ASN A 102 14.60 2.89 -31.41
C ASN A 102 13.23 2.71 -30.73
N LEU A 103 13.08 1.66 -29.91
CA LEU A 103 11.89 1.39 -29.08
C LEU A 103 12.23 1.69 -27.61
N GLY A 104 12.02 2.94 -27.21
CA GLY A 104 12.11 3.34 -25.81
C GLY A 104 10.92 2.80 -25.01
N SER A 105 11.21 2.09 -23.92
CA SER A 105 10.34 1.84 -22.75
C SER A 105 8.96 1.16 -22.89
N ASP A 106 8.41 0.92 -24.09
CA ASP A 106 7.02 0.46 -24.25
C ASP A 106 6.84 -1.03 -24.61
N LEU A 107 7.91 -1.82 -24.63
CA LEU A 107 7.79 -3.28 -24.87
C LEU A 107 7.33 -4.05 -23.63
N ASP A 108 7.52 -3.49 -22.44
CA ASP A 108 7.13 -4.14 -21.17
C ASP A 108 5.63 -3.96 -20.85
N THR A 109 4.90 -3.20 -21.67
CA THR A 109 3.47 -2.91 -21.50
C THR A 109 2.57 -3.63 -22.49
N GLN A 110 3.12 -4.35 -23.47
CA GLN A 110 2.28 -5.10 -24.40
C GLN A 110 1.63 -6.29 -23.69
N THR A 111 0.35 -6.10 -23.36
CA THR A 111 -0.48 -7.11 -22.72
C THR A 111 -1.58 -7.55 -23.66
N THR A 112 -1.98 -8.82 -23.56
CA THR A 112 -3.14 -9.37 -24.26
C THR A 112 -4.22 -9.69 -23.24
N MET A 113 -5.48 -9.39 -23.56
CA MET A 113 -6.60 -9.78 -22.69
C MET A 113 -6.98 -11.25 -22.93
N VAL A 114 -7.11 -12.01 -21.86
CA VAL A 114 -7.57 -13.41 -21.91
C VAL A 114 -8.81 -13.59 -21.04
N ILE A 115 -9.62 -14.58 -21.41
CA ILE A 115 -10.80 -14.99 -20.67
C ILE A 115 -10.64 -16.48 -20.35
N SER A 116 -10.79 -16.82 -19.07
CA SER A 116 -10.81 -18.22 -18.63
C SER A 116 -9.51 -19.02 -18.89
N LEU A 117 -8.35 -18.35 -18.84
CA LEU A 117 -7.04 -19.00 -18.96
C LEU A 117 -6.80 -19.94 -17.77
N PRO A 118 -6.57 -21.25 -17.96
CA PRO A 118 -6.22 -22.15 -16.85
C PRO A 118 -4.96 -21.65 -16.14
N TRP A 119 -5.03 -21.50 -14.82
CA TRP A 119 -3.92 -21.05 -13.99
C TRP A 119 -3.90 -21.79 -12.66
N THR A 120 -2.70 -21.95 -12.09
CA THR A 120 -2.51 -22.54 -10.77
C THR A 120 -1.87 -21.49 -9.88
N ASP A 121 -2.49 -21.19 -8.74
CA ASP A 121 -1.93 -20.21 -7.82
C ASP A 121 -0.68 -20.73 -7.07
N ALA A 122 -0.08 -19.89 -6.24
CA ALA A 122 1.11 -20.23 -5.47
C ALA A 122 0.88 -21.37 -4.45
N GLN A 123 -0.36 -21.73 -4.15
CA GLN A 123 -0.73 -22.84 -3.27
C GLN A 123 -0.98 -24.15 -4.03
N GLY A 124 -0.87 -24.14 -5.36
CA GLY A 124 -1.16 -25.31 -6.19
C GLY A 124 -2.65 -25.49 -6.49
N ILE A 125 -3.50 -24.50 -6.19
CA ILE A 125 -4.95 -24.58 -6.42
C ILE A 125 -5.26 -24.15 -7.86
N ASN A 126 -5.98 -25.01 -8.58
CA ASN A 126 -6.40 -24.75 -9.95
C ASN A 126 -7.54 -23.72 -10.00
N ALA A 127 -7.39 -22.76 -10.89
CA ALA A 127 -8.33 -21.67 -11.14
C ALA A 127 -8.34 -21.28 -12.62
N LYS A 128 -9.22 -20.35 -12.97
CA LYS A 128 -9.31 -19.75 -14.30
C LYS A 128 -9.07 -18.26 -14.19
N TYR A 129 -8.02 -17.78 -14.84
CA TYR A 129 -7.63 -16.38 -14.89
C TYR A 129 -8.37 -15.64 -16.01
N THR A 130 -8.87 -14.45 -15.70
CA THR A 130 -9.40 -13.50 -16.68
C THR A 130 -8.79 -12.14 -16.41
N GLY A 131 -8.18 -11.54 -17.43
CA GLY A 131 -7.45 -10.28 -17.30
C GLY A 131 -6.36 -10.13 -18.34
N ALA A 132 -5.44 -9.20 -18.09
CA ALA A 132 -4.29 -9.01 -18.94
C ALA A 132 -3.21 -10.09 -18.69
N VAL A 133 -2.50 -10.50 -19.74
CA VAL A 133 -1.32 -11.36 -19.69
C VAL A 133 -0.17 -10.73 -20.47
N ASN A 134 1.06 -11.01 -20.07
CA ASN A 134 2.26 -10.59 -20.80
C ASN A 134 2.49 -11.48 -22.05
N CYS A 135 3.57 -11.22 -22.79
CA CYS A 135 3.95 -11.99 -23.98
C CYS A 135 4.25 -13.48 -23.72
N LEU A 136 4.43 -13.88 -22.45
CA LEU A 136 4.62 -15.26 -22.01
C LEU A 136 3.31 -15.94 -21.57
N ILE A 137 2.16 -15.30 -21.78
CA ILE A 137 0.83 -15.78 -21.35
C ILE A 137 0.76 -15.97 -19.82
N GLN A 138 1.53 -15.17 -19.07
CA GLN A 138 1.45 -15.13 -17.61
C GLN A 138 0.53 -13.98 -17.19
N PRO A 139 -0.33 -14.16 -16.17
CA PRO A 139 -1.09 -13.08 -15.54
C PRO A 139 -0.21 -11.84 -15.29
N HIS A 140 -0.61 -10.71 -15.86
CA HIS A 140 0.13 -9.46 -15.78
C HIS A 140 -0.85 -8.28 -15.89
N GLY A 141 -0.69 -7.26 -15.05
CA GLY A 141 -1.65 -6.16 -14.95
C GLY A 141 -2.89 -6.57 -14.15
N PHE A 142 -4.02 -5.91 -14.38
CA PHE A 142 -5.23 -6.19 -13.61
C PHE A 142 -5.95 -7.47 -14.10
N GLY A 143 -6.41 -8.30 -13.16
CA GLY A 143 -7.19 -9.49 -13.47
C GLY A 143 -7.74 -10.19 -12.23
N PHE A 144 -8.50 -11.26 -12.45
CA PHE A 144 -9.05 -12.07 -11.38
C PHE A 144 -8.90 -13.57 -11.66
N LEU A 145 -8.71 -14.34 -10.58
CA LEU A 145 -8.78 -15.79 -10.57
C LEU A 145 -10.17 -16.22 -10.10
N GLN A 146 -10.83 -17.06 -10.88
CA GLN A 146 -12.05 -17.76 -10.48
C GLN A 146 -11.72 -19.22 -10.16
N TYR A 147 -12.01 -19.64 -8.94
CA TYR A 147 -11.79 -21.00 -8.47
C TYR A 147 -13.00 -21.90 -8.75
N ASN A 148 -12.81 -23.21 -8.63
CA ASN A 148 -13.85 -24.21 -8.90
C ASN A 148 -15.04 -24.16 -7.91
N ASP A 149 -14.85 -23.61 -6.72
CA ASP A 149 -15.89 -23.40 -5.72
C ASP A 149 -16.74 -22.14 -5.98
N GLY A 150 -16.41 -21.38 -7.04
CA GLY A 150 -17.06 -20.12 -7.40
C GLY A 150 -16.47 -18.89 -6.73
N SER A 151 -15.48 -19.03 -5.85
CA SER A 151 -14.79 -17.89 -5.25
C SER A 151 -13.96 -17.14 -6.30
N VAL A 152 -13.85 -15.81 -6.12
CA VAL A 152 -13.12 -14.93 -7.05
C VAL A 152 -12.09 -14.11 -6.28
N PHE A 153 -10.85 -14.16 -6.74
CA PHE A 153 -9.74 -13.38 -6.20
C PHE A 153 -9.26 -12.36 -7.24
N SER A 154 -9.48 -11.08 -6.98
CA SER A 154 -9.09 -9.97 -7.86
C SER A 154 -7.78 -9.34 -7.36
N SER A 155 -6.83 -9.11 -8.27
CA SER A 155 -5.55 -8.49 -7.94
C SER A 155 -4.94 -7.78 -9.14
N VAL A 156 -3.91 -6.98 -8.89
CA VAL A 156 -2.90 -6.67 -9.89
C VAL A 156 -1.89 -7.81 -9.89
N TRP A 157 -1.46 -8.24 -11.06
CA TRP A 157 -0.57 -9.37 -11.30
C TRP A 157 0.72 -8.86 -11.94
N CYS A 158 1.84 -9.46 -11.58
CA CYS A 158 3.14 -9.21 -12.19
C CYS A 158 3.80 -10.55 -12.47
N ASN A 159 3.87 -10.92 -13.74
CA ASN A 159 4.56 -12.13 -14.21
C ASN A 159 4.08 -13.40 -13.46
N GLY A 160 2.77 -13.58 -13.42
CA GLY A 160 2.11 -14.74 -12.81
C GLY A 160 1.90 -14.66 -11.30
N ASN A 161 2.41 -13.63 -10.63
CA ASN A 161 2.30 -13.47 -9.19
C ASN A 161 1.38 -12.30 -8.83
N PRO A 162 0.49 -12.43 -7.84
CA PRO A 162 -0.29 -11.30 -7.37
C PRO A 162 0.64 -10.28 -6.70
N LYS A 163 0.44 -9.00 -7.01
CA LYS A 163 1.18 -7.88 -6.42
C LYS A 163 0.75 -7.72 -4.96
N ILE A 164 1.64 -8.08 -4.05
CA ILE A 164 1.47 -7.88 -2.62
C ILE A 164 2.28 -6.65 -2.24
N LEU A 165 1.61 -5.59 -1.79
CA LEU A 165 2.27 -4.37 -1.31
C LEU A 165 2.84 -4.59 0.09
N ARG A 166 4.13 -4.34 0.23
CA ARG A 166 4.88 -4.32 1.50
C ARG A 166 5.26 -2.90 1.89
N LEU A 167 5.56 -2.70 3.17
CA LEU A 167 6.03 -1.40 3.65
C LEU A 167 7.32 -1.00 2.92
N GLY A 168 7.32 0.19 2.34
CA GLY A 168 8.44 0.68 1.53
C GLY A 168 8.25 0.51 0.03
N ASP A 169 7.29 -0.31 -0.42
CA ASP A 169 7.05 -0.52 -1.84
C ASP A 169 6.63 0.78 -2.54
N THR A 170 7.06 0.91 -3.79
CA THR A 170 6.68 2.05 -4.62
C THR A 170 5.29 1.82 -5.21
N GLY A 171 4.37 2.74 -4.93
CA GLY A 171 3.01 2.73 -5.49
C GLY A 171 2.96 3.25 -6.91
N ALA A 172 2.18 2.57 -7.75
CA ALA A 172 1.77 3.03 -9.07
C ALA A 172 0.43 3.79 -8.98
N ALA A 173 0.07 4.53 -10.04
CA ALA A 173 -1.14 5.35 -10.09
C ALA A 173 -2.42 4.55 -9.75
N TYR A 174 -2.54 3.33 -10.26
CA TYR A 174 -3.70 2.46 -10.02
C TYR A 174 -3.80 1.91 -8.59
N ASP A 175 -2.69 1.91 -7.84
CA ASP A 175 -2.68 1.49 -6.42
C ASP A 175 -3.30 2.56 -5.50
N MET A 176 -3.48 3.78 -6.01
CA MET A 176 -3.85 4.96 -5.24
C MET A 176 -5.22 5.49 -5.64
N VAL A 177 -5.97 5.99 -4.65
CA VAL A 177 -7.20 6.75 -4.92
C VAL A 177 -6.84 8.22 -5.18
N PHE A 178 -7.03 8.67 -6.42
CA PHE A 178 -6.86 10.07 -6.81
C PHE A 178 -8.16 10.84 -6.55
N GLU A 179 -8.09 11.85 -5.68
CA GLU A 179 -9.21 12.73 -5.38
C GLU A 179 -8.90 14.13 -5.92
N PRO A 180 -9.63 14.63 -6.94
CA PRO A 180 -9.35 15.93 -7.55
C PRO A 180 -9.71 17.09 -6.62
N ASP A 181 -10.70 16.90 -5.74
CA ASP A 181 -11.11 17.88 -4.75
C ASP A 181 -10.24 17.79 -3.49
N GLN A 182 -9.49 18.87 -3.22
CA GLN A 182 -8.61 18.96 -2.07
C GLN A 182 -9.34 18.80 -0.73
N SER A 183 -10.57 19.30 -0.61
CA SER A 183 -11.37 19.21 0.63
C SER A 183 -11.80 17.77 0.90
N LYS A 184 -12.24 17.05 -0.14
CA LYS A 184 -12.55 15.61 -0.05
C LYS A 184 -11.31 14.78 0.27
N ALA A 185 -10.17 15.10 -0.36
CA ALA A 185 -8.90 14.44 -0.06
C ALA A 185 -8.52 14.63 1.42
N LEU A 186 -8.60 15.87 1.92
CA LEU A 186 -8.36 16.18 3.34
C LEU A 186 -9.30 15.40 4.26
N GLN A 187 -10.59 15.36 3.95
CA GLN A 187 -11.59 14.63 4.74
C GLN A 187 -11.25 13.14 4.80
N ARG A 188 -10.90 12.53 3.67
CA ARG A 188 -10.53 11.11 3.62
C ARG A 188 -9.26 10.81 4.41
N VAL A 189 -8.23 11.64 4.29
CA VAL A 189 -6.99 11.47 5.08
C VAL A 189 -7.25 11.69 6.57
N ALA A 190 -8.11 12.64 6.92
CA ALA A 190 -8.49 12.90 8.31
C ALA A 190 -9.17 11.68 8.96
N ASN A 191 -9.94 10.91 8.19
CA ASN A 191 -10.63 9.71 8.65
C ASN A 191 -9.73 8.47 8.85
N LEU A 192 -8.47 8.50 8.41
CA LEU A 192 -7.55 7.37 8.59
C LEU A 192 -7.22 7.14 10.07
N ARG A 193 -7.19 5.89 10.50
CA ARG A 193 -6.89 5.47 11.86
C ARG A 193 -5.43 5.04 11.99
N THR A 194 -4.96 4.95 13.23
CA THR A 194 -3.68 4.28 13.51
C THR A 194 -3.72 2.85 12.99
N HIS A 195 -2.63 2.43 12.36
CA HIS A 195 -2.49 1.17 11.61
C HIS A 195 -3.21 1.10 10.25
N ASP A 196 -3.88 2.17 9.80
CA ASP A 196 -4.35 2.22 8.41
C ASP A 196 -3.17 2.42 7.44
N PHE A 197 -3.30 1.83 6.26
CA PHE A 197 -2.32 1.95 5.19
C PHE A 197 -2.63 3.13 4.27
N ALA A 198 -1.59 3.78 3.78
CA ALA A 198 -1.66 4.88 2.83
C ALA A 198 -0.40 4.95 1.97
N PHE A 199 -0.50 5.63 0.83
CA PHE A 199 0.67 6.03 0.05
C PHE A 199 1.13 7.42 0.45
N VAL A 200 2.42 7.55 0.76
CA VAL A 200 3.05 8.80 1.17
C VAL A 200 4.05 9.24 0.11
N TYR A 201 3.95 10.49 -0.33
CA TYR A 201 4.89 11.06 -1.30
C TYR A 201 6.22 11.42 -0.61
N ARG A 202 7.32 10.93 -1.15
CA ARG A 202 8.68 11.12 -0.64
C ARG A 202 9.41 12.24 -1.40
N SER A 203 10.56 12.67 -0.87
CA SER A 203 11.39 13.74 -1.47
C SER A 203 12.08 13.31 -2.76
N ASN A 204 12.27 12.00 -2.97
CA ASN A 204 12.75 11.40 -4.22
C ASN A 204 11.65 11.27 -5.29
N HIS A 205 10.51 11.95 -5.11
CA HIS A 205 9.38 11.96 -6.05
C HIS A 205 8.65 10.62 -6.24
N THR A 206 8.83 9.66 -5.31
CA THR A 206 8.10 8.39 -5.33
C THR A 206 6.96 8.37 -4.31
N TRP A 207 5.90 7.62 -4.63
CA TRP A 207 4.85 7.27 -3.68
C TRP A 207 5.22 5.97 -2.97
N THR A 208 5.17 5.94 -1.65
CA THR A 208 5.59 4.78 -0.86
C THR A 208 4.45 4.23 -0.02
N TYR A 209 4.21 2.93 -0.11
CA TYR A 209 3.26 2.21 0.72
C TYR A 209 3.72 2.25 2.18
N SER A 210 2.88 2.83 3.03
CA SER A 210 3.23 3.21 4.40
C SER A 210 2.06 2.91 5.34
N ILE A 211 2.34 2.84 6.63
CA ILE A 211 1.33 2.64 7.69
C ILE A 211 1.35 3.81 8.67
N ILE A 212 0.18 4.21 9.19
CA ILE A 212 0.09 5.24 10.21
C ILE A 212 0.55 4.69 11.55
N ALA A 213 1.55 5.34 12.15
CA ALA A 213 2.01 5.02 13.50
C ALA A 213 1.15 5.72 14.56
N ASP A 214 0.98 7.03 14.45
CA ASP A 214 0.27 7.85 15.44
C ASP A 214 0.00 9.27 14.93
N ARG A 215 -0.61 10.09 15.79
CA ARG A 215 -0.97 11.49 15.55
C ARG A 215 -0.33 12.37 16.64
N PRO A 216 0.94 12.78 16.46
CA PRO A 216 1.67 13.51 17.51
C PRO A 216 0.99 14.81 17.96
N VAL A 217 0.23 15.44 17.06
CA VAL A 217 -0.61 16.59 17.36
C VAL A 217 -2.02 16.27 16.89
N GLU A 218 -2.92 16.05 17.85
CA GLU A 218 -4.32 15.75 17.61
C GLU A 218 -5.17 17.03 17.38
N GLY A 219 -6.39 16.82 16.90
CA GLY A 219 -7.40 17.85 16.71
C GLY A 219 -7.62 18.27 15.25
N ASP A 220 -8.56 19.19 15.07
CA ASP A 220 -8.95 19.69 13.75
C ASP A 220 -8.18 20.95 13.31
N GLY A 221 -7.28 21.43 14.16
CA GLY A 221 -6.49 22.63 13.92
C GLY A 221 -5.48 22.50 12.77
N PRO A 222 -4.91 23.63 12.31
CA PRO A 222 -3.90 23.65 11.25
C PRO A 222 -2.59 22.94 11.63
N GLU A 223 -2.32 22.81 12.93
CA GLU A 223 -1.13 22.13 13.46
C GLU A 223 -1.30 20.62 13.62
N ALA A 224 -2.48 20.07 13.34
CA ALA A 224 -2.70 18.63 13.39
C ALA A 224 -1.69 17.90 12.47
N SER A 225 -1.18 16.76 12.93
CA SER A 225 -0.16 16.01 12.20
C SER A 225 -0.35 14.50 12.31
N ILE A 226 0.11 13.78 11.29
CA ILE A 226 0.10 12.32 11.23
C ILE A 226 1.54 11.86 10.96
N ARG A 227 2.00 10.83 11.68
CA ARG A 227 3.29 10.19 11.45
C ARG A 227 3.09 8.82 10.80
N PHE A 228 3.82 8.61 9.72
CA PHE A 228 3.81 7.37 8.94
C PHE A 228 5.13 6.62 9.12
N VAL A 229 5.08 5.29 9.19
CA VAL A 229 6.23 4.40 9.00
C VAL A 229 6.31 4.05 7.52
N LEU A 230 7.44 4.39 6.91
CA LEU A 230 7.66 4.30 5.47
C LEU A 230 8.24 2.96 5.02
N ASP A 231 8.93 2.23 5.90
CA ASP A 231 9.60 0.96 5.57
C ASP A 231 9.81 0.07 6.81
N GLU A 232 10.29 -1.15 6.59
CA GLU A 232 10.57 -2.15 7.62
C GLU A 232 11.72 -1.76 8.57
N SER A 233 12.57 -0.79 8.18
CA SER A 233 13.64 -0.26 9.04
C SER A 233 13.12 0.74 10.08
N GLY A 234 11.82 1.08 10.02
CA GLY A 234 11.20 2.03 10.93
C GLY A 234 11.45 3.49 10.55
N ASN A 235 11.85 3.78 9.31
CA ASN A 235 11.97 5.18 8.89
C ASN A 235 10.59 5.83 8.91
N THR A 236 10.49 7.02 9.50
CA THR A 236 9.20 7.71 9.66
C THR A 236 9.14 9.05 8.95
N LYS A 237 7.92 9.50 8.67
CA LYS A 237 7.65 10.84 8.16
C LYS A 237 6.41 11.43 8.81
N THR A 238 6.56 12.62 9.39
CA THR A 238 5.46 13.38 9.98
C THR A 238 4.98 14.44 8.99
N LEU A 239 3.68 14.46 8.72
CA LEU A 239 3.04 15.41 7.81
C LEU A 239 2.00 16.25 8.56
N LYS A 240 2.11 17.58 8.43
CA LYS A 240 1.10 18.54 8.93
C LYS A 240 -0.16 18.52 8.05
N LYS A 241 -1.32 18.87 8.62
CA LYS A 241 -2.64 18.85 7.97
C LYS A 241 -2.67 19.59 6.62
N LYS A 242 -2.02 20.76 6.54
CA LYS A 242 -1.90 21.54 5.28
C LYS A 242 -1.25 20.78 4.12
N HIS A 243 -0.54 19.69 4.40
CA HIS A 243 0.19 18.88 3.44
C HIS A 243 -0.49 17.55 3.10
N TRP A 244 -1.55 17.16 3.82
CA TRP A 244 -2.19 15.85 3.68
C TRP A 244 -2.76 15.61 2.27
N ALA A 245 -3.57 16.52 1.76
CA ALA A 245 -4.19 16.34 0.44
C ALA A 245 -3.19 16.30 -0.72
N ARG A 246 -1.98 16.85 -0.55
CA ARG A 246 -0.96 16.81 -1.60
C ARG A 246 -0.08 15.56 -1.53
N TYR A 247 0.23 15.07 -0.33
CA TYR A 247 1.28 14.08 -0.13
C TYR A 247 0.81 12.76 0.49
N VAL A 248 -0.49 12.61 0.74
CA VAL A 248 -1.10 11.36 1.19
C VAL A 248 -2.17 10.94 0.20
N ARG A 249 -2.16 9.66 -0.17
CA ARG A 249 -3.18 9.01 -0.99
C ARG A 249 -3.67 7.76 -0.28
N LEU A 250 -4.97 7.49 -0.39
CA LEU A 250 -5.54 6.27 0.16
C LEU A 250 -5.17 5.09 -0.73
N VAL A 251 -5.05 3.92 -0.12
CA VAL A 251 -4.85 2.66 -0.85
C VAL A 251 -6.14 2.32 -1.60
N ASN A 252 -6.00 1.98 -2.87
CA ASN A 252 -7.11 1.52 -3.67
C ASN A 252 -7.40 0.05 -3.39
N THR A 253 -8.38 -0.21 -2.52
CA THR A 253 -8.82 -1.59 -2.22
C THR A 253 -9.72 -2.17 -3.32
N ASN A 254 -10.16 -1.34 -4.27
CA ASN A 254 -11.04 -1.76 -5.34
C ASN A 254 -10.60 -1.15 -6.68
N PRO A 255 -9.46 -1.64 -7.24
CA PRO A 255 -8.93 -1.14 -8.51
C PRO A 255 -9.95 -1.22 -9.67
N LEU A 256 -10.91 -2.15 -9.61
CA LEU A 256 -11.99 -2.26 -10.61
C LEU A 256 -12.84 -1.00 -10.72
N ARG A 257 -13.19 -0.37 -9.59
CA ARG A 257 -14.01 0.85 -9.64
C ARG A 257 -13.29 2.00 -10.33
N THR A 258 -11.99 2.10 -10.15
CA THR A 258 -11.19 3.17 -10.75
C THR A 258 -11.14 3.01 -12.27
N LEU A 259 -10.82 1.81 -12.76
CA LEU A 259 -10.73 1.56 -14.20
C LEU A 259 -12.08 1.74 -14.92
N LEU A 260 -13.18 1.31 -14.30
CA LEU A 260 -14.51 1.50 -14.87
C LEU A 260 -14.95 2.97 -14.89
N SER A 261 -14.57 3.75 -13.86
CA SER A 261 -14.89 5.17 -13.81
C SER A 261 -14.19 5.99 -14.91
N GLU A 262 -12.95 5.64 -15.28
CA GLU A 262 -12.23 6.32 -16.36
C GLU A 262 -12.86 6.04 -17.74
N SER A 263 -13.34 4.82 -17.97
CA SER A 263 -13.99 4.46 -19.24
C SER A 263 -15.34 5.16 -19.49
N SER A 264 -15.97 5.73 -18.46
CA SER A 264 -17.30 6.35 -18.57
C SER A 264 -17.25 7.82 -19.01
N VAL A 265 -16.10 8.49 -18.91
CA VAL A 265 -15.98 9.95 -19.14
C VAL A 265 -15.87 10.30 -20.63
N VAL A 266 -15.59 9.32 -21.51
CA VAL A 266 -15.32 9.58 -22.94
C VAL A 266 -16.55 9.61 -23.85
N ASN A 267 -17.77 9.39 -23.35
CA ASN A 267 -18.95 9.25 -24.22
C ASN A 267 -19.87 10.49 -24.30
N GLU A 268 -19.48 11.64 -23.75
CA GLU A 268 -20.24 12.89 -23.92
C GLU A 268 -19.60 13.74 -25.03
N VAL A 269 -19.59 13.21 -26.25
CA VAL A 269 -19.28 14.00 -27.45
C VAL A 269 -20.60 14.59 -27.93
N ASP A 270 -20.73 15.88 -27.69
CA ASP A 270 -21.83 16.77 -28.09
C ASP A 270 -21.98 16.74 -29.63
N ILE A 271 -22.87 15.90 -30.16
CA ILE A 271 -23.27 15.92 -31.57
C ILE A 271 -24.22 17.11 -31.74
N LYS A 272 -23.69 18.19 -32.33
CA LYS A 272 -24.46 19.34 -32.80
C LYS A 272 -24.82 19.21 -34.27
#